data_AF-A0A937S1H2-F1
#
_entry.id   AF-A0A937S1H2-F1
#
_cell.length_a   1.000
_cell.length_b   1.000
_cell.length_c   1.000
_cell.angle_alpha   90.00
_cell.angle_beta   90.00
_cell.angle_gamma   90.00
#
_symmetry.space_group_name_H-M   'P 1'
#
loop_
_entity.id
_entity.type
_entity.pdbx_description
1 polymer ?
#
loop_
_entity_poly.entity_id
_entity_poly.type
_entity_poly.pdbx_seq_one_letter_code
_entity_poly.pdbx_strand_id
1 'polypeptide(L)'
;MSIEKIVEQALQDGYLTPAMEAEVGRICDTASELSIEEYMALDRLMGALLTGEVVAVPRKQFINVMEELVLTEAIARVAEIEATSDRTLDLGDIAAYGLNRLPPLYATTEEGANYQRQRAKEELQALIAQQVGEAIARNLDRPEFFPERQVIGKSSGDEILTQVSALLQAYAPGYEQPTGPAN
;
A
#
# COMPACT_ATOMS: atom_id res chain seq x y z
N MET A 1 -7.80 -24.97 9.06
CA MET A 1 -7.42 -26.19 8.28
C MET A 1 -7.04 -27.30 9.27
N SER A 2 -6.92 -28.57 8.88
CA SER A 2 -6.34 -29.59 9.78
C SER A 2 -4.82 -29.53 9.73
N ILE A 3 -4.15 -29.85 10.85
CA ILE A 3 -2.67 -29.87 10.93
C ILE A 3 -2.09 -30.80 9.86
N GLU A 4 -2.70 -31.97 9.64
CA GLU A 4 -2.26 -32.95 8.63
C GLU A 4 -2.11 -32.36 7.22
N LYS A 5 -3.09 -31.57 6.78
CA LYS A 5 -3.06 -30.95 5.44
C LYS A 5 -1.97 -29.91 5.32
N ILE A 6 -1.68 -29.20 6.41
CA ILE A 6 -0.61 -28.20 6.44
C ILE A 6 0.76 -28.90 6.35
N VAL A 7 0.91 -30.02 7.07
CA VAL A 7 2.13 -30.83 7.07
C VAL A 7 2.37 -31.47 5.71
N GLU A 8 1.33 -32.04 5.10
CA GLU A 8 1.43 -32.64 3.76
C GLU A 8 1.81 -31.59 2.70
N GLN A 9 1.18 -30.41 2.75
CA GLN A 9 1.52 -29.31 1.85
C GLN A 9 2.96 -28.82 2.07
N ALA A 10 3.41 -28.67 3.32
CA ALA A 10 4.78 -28.24 3.63
C ALA A 10 5.83 -29.25 3.15
N LEU A 11 5.54 -30.56 3.27
CA LEU A 11 6.40 -31.63 2.76
C LEU A 11 6.43 -31.68 1.23
N GLN A 12 5.29 -31.41 0.57
CA GLN A 12 5.21 -31.36 -0.89
C GLN A 12 5.94 -30.15 -1.47
N ASP A 13 5.79 -28.99 -0.83
CA ASP A 13 6.39 -27.73 -1.28
C ASP A 13 7.86 -27.59 -0.86
N GLY A 14 8.31 -28.35 0.16
CA GLY A 14 9.67 -28.26 0.72
C GLY A 14 9.91 -27.00 1.56
N TYR A 15 8.87 -26.20 1.81
CA TYR A 15 8.94 -24.97 2.58
C TYR A 15 7.77 -24.85 3.54
N LEU A 16 8.06 -24.44 4.79
CA LEU A 16 7.03 -24.04 5.74
C LEU A 16 6.83 -22.54 5.64
N THR A 17 5.68 -22.10 5.14
CA THR A 17 5.37 -20.67 5.03
C THR A 17 4.93 -20.09 6.38
N PRO A 18 5.15 -18.79 6.63
CA PRO A 18 4.68 -18.14 7.87
C PRO A 18 3.18 -18.25 8.12
N ALA A 19 2.37 -18.38 7.06
CA ALA A 19 0.93 -18.56 7.18
C ALA A 19 0.58 -19.97 7.69
N MET A 20 1.30 -20.99 7.21
CA MET A 20 1.18 -22.37 7.66
C MET A 20 1.61 -22.51 9.14
N GLU A 21 2.75 -21.91 9.50
CA GLU A 21 3.25 -21.90 10.88
C GLU A 21 2.24 -21.23 11.84
N ALA A 22 1.70 -20.07 11.46
CA ALA A 22 0.71 -19.37 12.26
C ALA A 22 -0.60 -20.16 12.41
N GLU A 23 -1.03 -20.89 11.37
CA GLU A 23 -2.20 -21.75 11.44
C GLU A 23 -1.97 -22.95 12.37
N VAL A 24 -0.81 -23.61 12.29
CA VAL A 24 -0.43 -24.69 13.22
C VAL A 24 -0.39 -24.16 14.65
N GLY A 25 0.24 -23.01 14.89
CA GLY A 25 0.28 -22.36 16.20
C GLY A 25 -1.11 -22.05 16.75
N ARG A 26 -2.01 -21.49 15.92
CA ARG A 26 -3.40 -21.24 16.33
C ARG A 26 -4.16 -22.50 16.71
N ILE A 27 -3.99 -23.59 15.96
CA ILE A 27 -4.66 -24.87 16.27
C ILE A 27 -4.11 -25.43 17.58
N CYS A 28 -2.80 -25.38 17.77
CA CYS A 28 -2.16 -25.81 19.01
C CYS A 28 -2.58 -24.98 20.24
N ASP A 29 -2.78 -23.66 20.07
CA ASP A 29 -3.21 -22.78 21.17
C ASP A 29 -4.71 -22.89 21.48
N THR A 30 -5.53 -23.24 20.48
CA THR A 30 -6.99 -23.34 20.61
C THR A 30 -7.44 -24.72 21.09
N ALA A 31 -6.72 -25.77 20.71
CA ALA A 31 -7.03 -27.15 21.11
C ALA A 31 -6.48 -27.44 22.51
N SER A 32 -7.36 -27.67 23.49
CA SER A 32 -6.95 -28.06 24.85
C SER A 32 -6.32 -29.45 24.91
N GLU A 33 -6.64 -30.33 23.95
CA GLU A 33 -5.99 -31.62 23.70
C GLU A 33 -5.94 -31.87 22.19
N LEU A 34 -4.75 -32.14 21.65
CA LEU A 34 -4.58 -32.57 20.25
C LEU A 34 -4.99 -34.04 20.12
N SER A 35 -5.60 -34.39 18.99
CA SER A 35 -5.78 -35.79 18.62
C SER A 35 -4.43 -36.47 18.36
N ILE A 36 -4.41 -37.81 18.47
CA ILE A 36 -3.20 -38.62 18.19
C ILE A 36 -2.69 -38.37 16.77
N GLU A 37 -3.60 -38.21 15.81
CA GLU A 37 -3.31 -37.95 14.40
C GLU A 37 -2.61 -36.59 14.21
N GLU A 38 -3.10 -35.54 14.88
CA GLU A 38 -2.48 -34.22 14.86
C GLU A 38 -1.10 -34.22 15.53
N TYR A 39 -0.91 -34.99 16.59
CA TYR A 39 0.39 -35.14 17.25
C TYR A 39 1.40 -35.85 16.36
N MET A 40 0.99 -36.93 15.67
CA MET A 40 1.85 -37.64 14.71
C MET A 40 2.21 -36.75 13.50
N ALA A 41 1.27 -35.94 13.03
CA ALA A 41 1.53 -34.98 11.96
C ALA A 41 2.54 -33.91 12.39
N LEU A 42 2.43 -33.41 13.63
CA LEU A 42 3.37 -32.45 14.20
C LEU A 42 4.77 -33.05 14.35
N ASP A 43 4.88 -34.29 14.85
CA ASP A 43 6.17 -34.99 14.98
C ASP A 43 6.85 -35.20 13.63
N ARG A 44 6.07 -35.56 12.60
CA ARG A 44 6.56 -35.66 11.23
C ARG A 44 7.08 -34.33 10.69
N LEU A 45 6.38 -33.23 10.97
CA LEU A 45 6.81 -31.88 10.58
C LEU A 45 8.10 -31.46 11.31
N MET A 46 8.22 -31.77 12.61
CA MET A 46 9.44 -31.53 13.37
C MET A 46 10.62 -32.34 12.81
N GLY A 47 10.40 -33.61 12.47
CA GLY A 47 11.40 -34.45 11.82
C GLY A 47 11.85 -33.89 10.48
N ALA A 48 10.93 -33.39 9.67
CA ALA A 48 11.22 -32.78 8.37
C ALA A 48 11.99 -31.44 8.49
N LEU A 49 11.70 -30.64 9.51
CA LEU A 49 12.46 -29.42 9.82
C LEU A 49 13.89 -29.75 10.31
N LEU A 50 14.07 -30.78 11.13
CA LEU A 50 15.37 -31.19 11.67
C LEU A 50 16.27 -31.85 10.62
N THR A 51 15.68 -32.62 9.69
CA THR A 51 16.38 -33.26 8.58
C THR A 51 16.66 -32.31 7.41
N GLY A 52 16.03 -31.15 7.40
CA GLY A 52 16.16 -30.15 6.34
C GLY A 52 15.36 -30.47 5.08
N GLU A 53 14.45 -31.46 5.12
CA GLU A 53 13.48 -31.73 4.04
C GLU A 53 12.49 -30.56 3.87
N VAL A 54 12.22 -29.82 4.95
CA VAL A 54 11.40 -28.61 4.92
C VAL A 54 12.20 -27.44 5.46
N VAL A 55 12.29 -26.35 4.69
CA VAL A 55 12.92 -25.11 5.14
C VAL A 55 11.86 -24.13 5.60
N ALA A 56 11.91 -23.72 6.87
CA ALA A 56 11.05 -22.64 7.35
C ALA A 56 11.45 -21.33 6.67
N VAL A 57 10.53 -20.76 5.89
CA VAL A 57 10.75 -19.46 5.27
C VAL A 57 10.54 -18.41 6.36
N PRO A 58 11.60 -17.71 6.81
CA PRO A 58 11.43 -16.69 7.84
C PRO A 58 10.44 -15.64 7.35
N ARG A 59 9.59 -15.13 8.25
CA ARG A 59 8.81 -13.91 7.99
C ARG A 59 9.79 -12.83 7.57
N LYS A 60 9.84 -12.53 6.27
CA LYS A 60 10.60 -11.41 5.76
C LYS A 60 9.91 -10.14 6.24
N GLN A 61 10.36 -9.60 7.37
CA GLN A 61 9.94 -8.32 7.89
C GLN A 61 10.64 -7.23 7.09
N PHE A 62 10.16 -6.96 5.87
CA PHE A 62 10.59 -5.79 5.13
C PHE A 62 9.75 -4.60 5.54
N ILE A 63 10.39 -3.52 5.96
CA ILE A 63 9.71 -2.26 6.23
C ILE A 63 10.27 -1.17 5.33
N ASN A 64 9.38 -0.37 4.73
CA ASN A 64 9.79 0.83 4.01
C ASN A 64 9.84 1.99 5.01
N VAL A 65 11.05 2.41 5.35
CA VAL A 65 11.28 3.48 6.34
C VAL A 65 10.70 4.83 5.87
N MET A 66 10.52 5.01 4.56
CA MET A 66 9.92 6.22 4.01
C MET A 66 8.44 6.39 4.39
N GLU A 67 7.70 5.32 4.64
CA GLU A 67 6.29 5.41 5.02
C GLU A 67 6.12 6.24 6.28
N GLU A 68 6.87 5.93 7.34
CA GLU A 68 6.84 6.65 8.61
C GLU A 68 7.19 8.13 8.44
N LEU A 69 8.25 8.43 7.68
CA LEU A 69 8.73 9.81 7.51
C LEU A 69 7.75 10.65 6.70
N VAL A 70 7.19 10.10 5.62
CA VAL A 70 6.22 10.79 4.76
C VAL A 70 4.89 10.98 5.50
N LEU A 71 4.41 9.96 6.22
CA LEU A 71 3.20 10.09 7.04
C LEU A 71 3.36 11.17 8.11
N THR A 72 4.49 11.19 8.81
CA THR A 72 4.75 12.19 9.85
C THR A 72 4.71 13.61 9.28
N GLU A 73 5.40 13.85 8.15
CA GLU A 73 5.41 15.15 7.48
C GLU A 73 4.01 15.53 6.95
N ALA A 74 3.31 14.58 6.32
CA ALA A 74 1.99 14.82 5.77
C ALA A 74 0.97 15.16 6.86
N ILE A 75 0.97 14.45 7.99
CA ILE A 75 0.11 14.76 9.14
C ILE A 75 0.39 16.17 9.65
N ALA A 76 1.67 16.53 9.84
CA ALA A 76 2.04 17.86 10.33
C ALA A 76 1.55 18.97 9.40
N ARG A 77 1.77 18.82 8.10
CA ARG A 77 1.39 19.83 7.08
C ARG A 77 -0.11 19.91 6.85
N VAL A 78 -0.81 18.77 6.86
CA VAL A 78 -2.27 18.73 6.74
C VAL A 78 -2.92 19.38 7.97
N ALA A 79 -2.48 19.03 9.17
CA ALA A 79 -3.02 19.62 10.40
C ALA A 79 -2.85 21.14 10.46
N GLU A 80 -1.72 21.67 9.98
CA GLU A 80 -1.48 23.11 9.87
C GLU A 80 -2.47 23.80 8.92
N ILE A 81 -2.79 23.15 7.79
CA ILE A 81 -3.68 23.70 6.77
C ILE A 81 -5.14 23.57 7.17
N GLU A 82 -5.57 22.45 7.73
CA GLU A 82 -6.93 22.26 8.25
C GLU A 82 -7.23 23.18 9.44
N ALA A 83 -6.21 23.56 10.23
CA ALA A 83 -6.37 24.58 11.26
C ALA A 83 -6.56 26.00 10.71
N THR A 84 -6.06 26.26 9.50
CA THR A 84 -6.09 27.59 8.86
C THR A 84 -7.21 27.72 7.82
N SER A 85 -7.66 26.59 7.26
CA SER A 85 -8.63 26.48 6.17
C SER A 85 -9.69 25.45 6.52
N ASP A 86 -10.97 25.75 6.28
CA ASP A 86 -12.10 24.84 6.53
C ASP A 86 -12.24 23.75 5.45
N ARG A 87 -11.12 23.24 4.95
CA ARG A 87 -11.04 22.23 3.89
C ARG A 87 -10.45 20.95 4.46
N THR A 88 -11.12 19.83 4.24
CA THR A 88 -10.61 18.51 4.61
C THR A 88 -9.68 17.99 3.52
N LEU A 89 -8.49 17.53 3.92
CA LEU A 89 -7.51 16.95 3.00
C LEU A 89 -7.42 15.44 3.21
N ASP A 90 -7.41 14.67 2.12
CA ASP A 90 -7.22 13.23 2.21
C ASP A 90 -5.73 12.89 2.41
N LEU A 91 -5.39 12.56 3.66
CA LEU A 91 -4.05 12.13 4.05
C LEU A 91 -3.58 10.89 3.27
N GLY A 92 -4.48 9.97 2.94
CA GLY A 92 -4.15 8.75 2.20
C GLY A 92 -3.68 9.07 0.79
N ASP A 93 -4.42 9.93 0.07
CA ASP A 93 -4.06 10.40 -1.27
C ASP A 93 -2.73 11.19 -1.25
N ILE A 94 -2.52 12.04 -0.23
CA ILE A 94 -1.29 12.83 -0.07
C ILE A 94 -0.08 11.93 0.18
N ALA A 95 -0.19 10.98 1.12
CA ALA A 95 0.88 10.05 1.45
C ALA A 95 1.21 9.13 0.26
N ALA A 96 0.19 8.60 -0.42
CA ALA A 96 0.37 7.77 -1.60
C ALA A 96 1.06 8.54 -2.74
N TYR A 97 0.68 9.80 -2.98
CA TYR A 97 1.33 10.63 -3.98
C TYR A 97 2.81 10.86 -3.65
N GLY A 98 3.13 11.17 -2.39
CA GLY A 98 4.51 11.37 -1.94
C GLY A 98 5.34 10.09 -2.06
N LEU A 99 4.85 8.97 -1.54
CA LEU A 99 5.56 7.69 -1.54
C LEU A 99 5.85 7.17 -2.95
N ASN A 100 4.95 7.39 -3.91
CA ASN A 100 5.15 6.98 -5.31
C ASN A 100 6.24 7.79 -6.04
N ARG A 101 6.76 8.86 -5.44
CA ARG A 101 7.75 9.77 -6.04
C ARG A 101 9.06 9.81 -5.28
N LEU A 102 9.13 9.15 -4.13
CA LEU A 102 10.31 9.07 -3.30
C LEU A 102 11.01 7.72 -3.49
N PRO A 103 12.34 7.67 -3.40
CA PRO A 103 13.06 6.40 -3.46
C PRO A 103 12.66 5.53 -2.26
N PRO A 104 12.26 4.25 -2.47
CA PRO A 104 11.88 3.39 -1.37
C PRO A 104 13.11 2.98 -0.54
N LEU A 105 13.00 2.99 0.79
CA LEU A 105 14.07 2.61 1.71
C LEU A 105 13.67 1.39 2.52
N TYR A 106 13.89 0.21 1.96
CA TYR A 106 13.59 -1.05 2.63
C TYR A 106 14.68 -1.47 3.61
N ALA A 107 14.26 -1.97 4.77
CA ALA A 107 15.11 -2.61 5.77
C ALA A 107 14.52 -3.94 6.22
N THR A 108 15.39 -4.91 6.52
CA THR A 108 15.06 -6.25 7.06
C THR A 108 15.33 -6.40 8.55
N THR A 109 16.03 -5.42 9.15
CA THR A 109 16.44 -5.41 10.56
C THR A 109 16.11 -4.05 11.16
N GLU A 110 15.89 -4.01 12.47
CA GLU A 110 15.64 -2.76 13.20
C GLU A 110 16.83 -1.79 13.10
N GLU A 111 18.06 -2.31 13.22
CA GLU A 111 19.29 -1.51 13.06
C GLU A 111 19.39 -0.90 11.66
N GLY A 112 19.09 -1.68 10.61
CA GLY A 112 19.07 -1.19 9.24
C GLY A 112 18.00 -0.14 9.02
N ALA A 113 16.83 -0.30 9.66
CA ALA A 113 15.76 0.68 9.61
C ALA A 113 16.16 2.01 10.27
N ASN A 114 16.82 1.95 11.42
CA ASN A 114 17.33 3.12 12.12
C ASN A 114 18.41 3.85 11.30
N TYR A 115 19.34 3.12 10.68
CA TYR A 115 20.34 3.70 9.78
C TYR A 115 19.68 4.41 8.59
N GLN A 116 18.76 3.74 7.91
CA GLN A 116 18.04 4.31 6.77
C GLN A 116 17.19 5.53 7.18
N ARG A 117 16.60 5.51 8.38
CA ARG A 117 15.83 6.64 8.92
C ARG A 117 16.72 7.85 9.14
N GLN A 118 17.88 7.65 9.76
CA GLN A 118 18.83 8.73 10.02
C GLN A 118 19.35 9.32 8.71
N ARG A 119 19.76 8.47 7.77
CA ARG A 119 20.21 8.90 6.45
C ARG A 119 19.12 9.67 5.69
N ALA A 120 17.88 9.20 5.72
CA ALA A 120 16.76 9.89 5.08
C ALA A 120 16.49 11.28 5.70
N LYS A 121 16.63 11.41 7.03
CA LYS A 121 16.51 12.72 7.70
C LYS A 121 17.61 13.69 7.30
N GLU A 122 18.82 13.19 7.06
CA GLU A 122 19.97 14.03 6.67
C GLU A 122 19.94 14.40 5.18
N GLU A 123 19.63 13.45 4.30
CA GLU A 123 19.76 13.62 2.84
C GLU A 123 18.43 13.91 2.12
N LEU A 124 17.31 13.37 2.62
CA LEU A 124 16.04 13.31 1.89
C LEU A 124 14.92 14.15 2.51
N GLN A 125 15.11 14.74 3.69
CA GLN A 125 14.07 15.52 4.37
C GLN A 125 13.53 16.66 3.50
N ALA A 126 14.41 17.38 2.81
CA ALA A 126 13.99 18.46 1.90
C ALA A 126 13.16 17.94 0.72
N LEU A 127 13.52 16.78 0.18
CA LEU A 127 12.77 16.13 -0.90
C LEU A 127 11.41 15.63 -0.41
N ILE A 128 11.34 15.05 0.79
CA ILE A 128 10.08 14.62 1.42
C ILE A 128 9.14 15.82 1.57
N ALA A 129 9.62 16.91 2.16
CA ALA A 129 8.83 18.13 2.35
C ALA A 129 8.33 18.70 1.01
N GLN A 130 9.18 18.68 -0.02
CA GLN A 130 8.79 19.11 -1.37
C GLN A 130 7.67 18.22 -1.94
N GLN A 131 7.83 16.89 -1.91
CA GLN A 131 6.85 15.98 -2.48
C GLN A 131 5.51 16.02 -1.75
N VAL A 132 5.54 16.15 -0.41
CA VAL A 132 4.32 16.35 0.41
C VAL A 132 3.68 17.70 0.10
N GLY A 133 4.46 18.78 -0.05
CA GLY A 133 3.94 20.09 -0.44
C GLY A 133 3.27 20.08 -1.82
N GLU A 134 3.88 19.43 -2.81
CA GLU A 134 3.29 19.24 -4.15
C GLU A 134 2.00 18.40 -4.10
N ALA A 135 1.98 17.36 -3.26
CA ALA A 135 0.79 16.52 -3.05
C ALA A 135 -0.38 17.32 -2.50
N ILE A 136 -0.11 18.17 -1.50
CA ILE A 136 -1.13 19.02 -0.87
C ILE A 136 -1.62 20.08 -1.85
N ALA A 137 -0.73 20.76 -2.57
CA ALA A 137 -1.11 21.77 -3.57
C ALA A 137 -2.07 21.17 -4.62
N ARG A 138 -1.75 19.97 -5.11
CA ARG A 138 -2.65 19.25 -6.04
C ARG A 138 -3.97 18.86 -5.42
N ASN A 139 -3.99 18.50 -4.14
CA ASN A 139 -5.23 18.13 -3.44
C ASN A 139 -6.13 19.37 -3.27
N LEU A 140 -5.55 20.54 -2.97
CA LEU A 140 -6.26 21.82 -2.88
C LEU A 140 -6.79 22.33 -4.22
N ASP A 141 -6.06 22.08 -5.31
CA ASP A 141 -6.43 22.47 -6.68
C ASP A 141 -7.38 21.46 -7.36
N ARG A 142 -7.71 20.35 -6.69
CA ARG A 142 -8.55 19.30 -7.27
C ARG A 142 -10.01 19.77 -7.30
N PRO A 143 -10.65 19.87 -8.48
CA PRO A 143 -12.10 20.09 -8.54
C PRO A 143 -12.82 18.85 -7.99
N GLU A 144 -13.96 19.05 -7.33
CA GLU A 144 -14.85 17.95 -6.94
C GLU A 144 -15.29 17.18 -8.18
N PHE A 145 -14.70 16.01 -8.40
CA PHE A 145 -15.08 15.12 -9.48
C PHE A 145 -16.32 14.33 -9.06
N PHE A 146 -17.48 14.73 -9.56
CA PHE A 146 -18.66 13.87 -9.65
C PHE A 146 -18.93 13.56 -11.13
N PRO A 147 -18.88 12.29 -11.57
CA PRO A 147 -18.61 11.06 -10.81
C PRO A 147 -17.10 10.75 -10.62
N GLU A 148 -16.81 9.86 -9.68
CA GLU A 148 -15.47 9.29 -9.43
C GLU A 148 -14.82 8.79 -10.72
N ARG A 149 -13.51 9.04 -10.85
CA ARG A 149 -12.62 8.67 -11.97
C ARG A 149 -13.12 7.43 -12.73
N GLN A 150 -13.78 7.66 -13.86
CA GLN A 150 -14.07 6.60 -14.80
C GLN A 150 -12.76 6.22 -15.51
N VAL A 151 -12.35 4.96 -15.37
CA VAL A 151 -11.34 4.38 -16.27
C VAL A 151 -11.86 4.57 -17.68
N ILE A 152 -11.05 5.12 -18.59
CA ILE A 152 -11.40 5.19 -20.02
C ILE A 152 -11.53 3.74 -20.49
N GLY A 153 -12.77 3.25 -20.42
CA GLY A 153 -13.14 1.86 -20.64
C GLY A 153 -13.20 1.57 -22.13
N LYS A 154 -12.83 0.34 -22.49
CA LYS A 154 -12.82 -0.19 -23.86
C LYS A 154 -14.25 -0.21 -24.44
N SER A 155 -14.65 0.83 -25.12
CA SER A 155 -15.81 0.82 -26.01
C SER A 155 -15.61 1.88 -27.10
N SER A 156 -16.02 1.50 -28.32
CA SER A 156 -15.90 2.16 -29.63
C SER A 156 -15.40 3.61 -29.65
N GLY A 157 -14.48 3.94 -30.56
CA GLY A 157 -13.76 5.23 -30.63
C GLY A 157 -14.60 6.53 -30.62
N ASP A 158 -15.91 6.44 -30.87
CA ASP A 158 -16.86 7.55 -30.77
C ASP A 158 -17.15 7.95 -29.30
N GLU A 159 -17.11 6.98 -28.37
CA GLU A 159 -17.30 7.20 -26.93
C GLU A 159 -16.09 7.90 -26.30
N ILE A 160 -14.88 7.65 -26.82
CA ILE A 160 -13.66 8.32 -26.36
C ILE A 160 -13.68 9.80 -26.76
N LEU A 161 -14.12 10.11 -27.98
CA LEU A 161 -14.21 11.50 -28.46
C LEU A 161 -15.23 12.30 -27.65
N THR A 162 -16.39 11.70 -27.32
CA THR A 162 -17.40 12.35 -26.47
C THR A 162 -16.91 12.54 -25.04
N GLN A 163 -16.21 11.57 -24.46
CA GLN A 163 -15.60 11.71 -23.12
C GLN A 163 -14.51 12.80 -23.09
N VAL A 164 -13.65 12.87 -24.11
CA VAL A 164 -12.62 13.92 -24.22
C VAL A 164 -13.24 15.29 -24.46
N SER A 165 -14.28 15.39 -25.28
CA SER A 165 -15.01 16.64 -25.51
C SER A 165 -15.65 17.17 -24.22
N ALA A 166 -16.29 16.30 -23.43
CA ALA A 166 -16.87 16.67 -22.15
C ALA A 166 -15.80 17.17 -21.15
N LEU A 167 -14.63 16.51 -21.13
CA LEU A 167 -13.49 16.95 -20.33
C LEU A 167 -12.97 18.33 -20.79
N LEU A 168 -12.75 18.53 -22.09
CA LEU A 168 -12.28 19.81 -22.62
C LEU A 168 -13.24 20.96 -22.30
N GLN A 169 -14.55 20.70 -22.35
CA GLN A 169 -15.56 21.71 -22.04
C GLN A 169 -15.63 22.05 -20.55
N ALA A 170 -15.43 21.05 -19.67
CA ALA A 170 -15.28 21.28 -18.23
C ALA A 170 -14.01 22.08 -17.88
N TYR A 171 -12.91 21.87 -18.63
CA TYR A 171 -11.64 22.58 -18.44
C TYR A 171 -11.58 23.97 -19.11
N ALA A 172 -12.47 24.27 -20.05
CA ALA A 172 -12.48 25.55 -20.78
C ALA A 172 -13.90 26.14 -20.92
N PRO A 173 -14.56 26.53 -19.79
CA PRO A 173 -15.94 26.98 -19.78
C PRO A 173 -16.22 28.29 -20.57
N GLY A 174 -15.18 28.97 -21.07
CA GLY A 174 -15.28 30.21 -21.84
C GLY A 174 -14.81 30.14 -23.30
N TYR A 175 -14.52 28.95 -23.83
CA TYR A 175 -13.94 28.81 -25.18
C TYR A 175 -14.96 29.05 -26.30
N GLU A 176 -16.21 28.66 -26.10
CA GLU A 176 -17.29 28.99 -27.03
C GLU A 176 -17.97 30.29 -26.60
N GLN A 177 -17.40 31.44 -26.98
CA GLN A 177 -18.22 32.65 -27.09
C GLN A 177 -19.21 32.43 -28.23
N PRO A 178 -20.54 32.51 -28.00
CA PRO A 178 -21.48 32.48 -29.09
C PRO A 178 -21.22 33.72 -29.93
N THR A 179 -20.72 33.53 -31.15
CA THR A 179 -20.76 34.59 -32.16
C THR A 179 -22.21 35.03 -32.26
N GLY A 180 -22.48 36.27 -31.86
CA GLY A 180 -23.82 36.86 -31.82
C GLY A 180 -24.54 36.76 -33.18
N PRO A 181 -25.86 36.97 -33.19
CA PRO A 181 -26.68 36.73 -34.37
C PRO A 181 -26.18 37.56 -35.55
N ALA A 182 -25.86 36.88 -36.65
CA ALA A 182 -25.67 37.54 -37.94
C ALA A 182 -27.05 38.05 -38.40
N ASN A 183 -27.11 39.37 -38.66
CA ASN A 183 -28.24 40.07 -39.29
C ASN A 183 -28.64 39.45 -40.63
#